data_AF-A0A7C6BYI5-F1
#
_entry.id   AF-A0A7C6BYI5-F1
#
_cell.length_a   1.000
_cell.length_b   1.000
_cell.length_c   1.000
_cell.angle_alpha   90.00
_cell.angle_beta   90.00
_cell.angle_gamma   90.00
#
_symmetry.space_group_name_H-M   'P 1'
#
loop_
_entity.id
_entity.type
_entity.pdbx_description
1 polymer ?
#
loop_
_entity_poly.entity_id
_entity_poly.type
_entity_poly.pdbx_seq_one_letter_code
_entity_poly.pdbx_strand_id
1 'polypeptide(L)'
;MKKVIIRKGAFLLLALIILFSISACADKAKPEKQNKPQESESTREGKVKPDTSSQKRDPSESQVQESVTTTKPDSQDVSSESTANSDGQKEVTFARLQPGIIYEDEMVKISVDGVETVQGYGDSKILFSYENKSDLTLNFSDDYVIVNGIVLNLNIFGSILDPRTTNQASLDLTTYELEKAQITHVSSVEIEMTLVNNETWEDLYALPRLTVPFKEDAGSILPQKEERVLADNEAVRITLIKTVQDEDGILCHMFVENKGSEEINASVSDFVLNGVEIGGYGFYADIPVGCKGILEIYLSSIQLKDNYHIDTMKDFSVTVELASDSQSDYKFIDDLPVYP
;
A
#
# COMPACT_ATOMS: atom_id res chain seq x y z
N MET A 1 0.69 -29.76 21.03
CA MET A 1 1.67 -28.75 21.48
C MET A 1 2.53 -28.35 20.29
N LYS A 2 2.17 -27.25 19.59
CA LYS A 2 3.04 -26.65 18.58
C LYS A 2 4.06 -25.75 19.31
N LYS A 3 5.31 -25.70 18.85
CA LYS A 3 6.31 -24.76 19.38
C LYS A 3 6.07 -23.40 18.76
N VAL A 4 5.88 -22.38 19.59
CA VAL A 4 6.04 -20.98 19.17
C VAL A 4 7.55 -20.74 18.99
N ILE A 5 7.96 -20.30 17.80
CA ILE A 5 9.35 -19.92 17.51
C ILE A 5 9.39 -18.40 17.43
N ILE A 6 10.08 -17.78 18.39
CA ILE A 6 10.14 -16.32 18.53
C ILE A 6 11.06 -15.76 17.42
N ARG A 7 10.52 -14.97 16.50
CA ARG A 7 11.31 -14.24 15.48
C ARG A 7 12.25 -13.23 16.17
N LYS A 8 13.55 -13.54 16.22
CA LYS A 8 14.63 -12.62 16.61
C LYS A 8 15.77 -12.67 15.60
N GLY A 9 15.80 -11.74 14.65
CA GLY A 9 16.95 -11.58 13.76
C GLY A 9 16.71 -10.74 12.50
N ALA A 10 16.92 -9.42 12.60
CA ALA A 10 17.17 -8.55 11.44
C ALA A 10 17.87 -7.23 11.85
N PHE A 11 17.50 -6.65 12.99
CA PHE A 11 17.91 -5.29 13.36
C PHE A 11 19.37 -5.08 13.84
N LEU A 12 20.15 -6.15 14.07
CA LEU A 12 21.50 -5.98 14.67
C LEU A 12 22.65 -5.83 13.66
N LEU A 13 22.44 -6.16 12.37
CA LEU A 13 23.54 -6.18 11.40
C LEU A 13 23.89 -4.77 10.86
N LEU A 14 22.90 -3.88 10.78
CA LEU A 14 23.05 -2.55 10.17
C LEU A 14 23.94 -1.60 11.00
N ALA A 15 24.00 -1.79 12.32
CA ALA A 15 24.79 -0.95 13.22
C ALA A 15 26.32 -1.21 13.16
N LEU A 16 26.75 -2.33 12.59
CA LEU A 16 28.16 -2.77 12.62
C LEU A 16 29.00 -2.23 11.45
N ILE A 17 28.35 -1.76 10.37
CA ILE A 17 29.02 -1.32 9.13
C ILE A 17 29.52 0.14 9.21
N ILE A 18 28.94 0.96 10.10
CA ILE A 18 29.24 2.41 10.19
C ILE A 18 30.57 2.72 10.90
N LEU A 19 31.18 1.74 11.60
CA LEU A 19 32.32 1.97 12.50
C LEU A 19 33.72 1.82 11.90
N PHE A 20 33.87 1.49 10.60
CA PHE A 20 35.18 1.19 10.00
C PHE A 20 35.73 2.23 8.99
N SER A 21 35.04 3.35 8.77
CA SER A 21 35.37 4.31 7.69
C SER A 21 36.26 5.50 8.10
N ILE A 22 37.11 5.39 9.14
CA ILE A 22 38.09 6.44 9.50
C ILE A 22 39.42 5.84 9.98
N SER A 23 40.40 5.66 9.08
CA SER A 23 41.85 5.79 9.38
C SER A 23 42.74 5.66 8.14
N ALA A 24 43.83 6.44 8.14
CA ALA A 24 44.95 6.47 7.18
C ALA A 24 44.62 7.06 5.78
N CYS A 25 45.42 7.95 5.18
CA CYS A 25 46.77 8.44 5.54
C CYS A 25 46.86 9.97 5.56
N ALA A 26 47.71 10.49 6.46
CA ALA A 26 48.27 11.84 6.37
C ALA A 26 49.79 11.78 6.15
N ASP A 27 50.32 12.90 5.64
CA ASP A 27 51.73 13.34 5.55
C ASP A 27 52.62 12.92 4.35
N LYS A 28 53.03 13.94 3.56
CA LYS A 28 54.28 14.70 3.83
C LYS A 28 54.30 16.07 3.12
N ALA A 29 55.21 16.96 3.52
CA ALA A 29 55.03 18.42 3.40
C ALA A 29 56.12 19.19 2.61
N LYS A 30 55.69 20.32 1.98
CA LYS A 30 56.40 21.61 1.71
C LYS A 30 57.71 21.59 0.86
N PRO A 31 58.30 22.75 0.41
CA PRO A 31 58.02 24.20 0.65
C PRO A 31 57.69 25.03 -0.63
N GLU A 32 56.91 26.12 -0.61
CA GLU A 32 57.15 27.54 -0.19
C GLU A 32 57.91 28.47 -1.18
N LYS A 33 57.20 29.52 -1.67
CA LYS A 33 57.62 30.96 -1.77
C LYS A 33 56.50 31.80 -2.43
N GLN A 34 55.85 32.70 -1.67
CA GLN A 34 56.13 34.15 -1.60
C GLN A 34 55.91 34.95 -2.90
N ASN A 35 54.81 35.74 -2.94
CA ASN A 35 54.95 37.19 -2.78
C ASN A 35 53.65 37.86 -2.29
N LYS A 36 53.78 39.11 -1.81
CA LYS A 36 52.83 39.83 -0.93
C LYS A 36 52.32 41.14 -1.63
N PRO A 37 51.66 42.13 -0.99
CA PRO A 37 50.34 42.61 -1.43
C PRO A 37 50.28 44.14 -1.71
N GLN A 38 49.08 44.69 -1.96
CA GLN A 38 48.58 45.97 -1.40
C GLN A 38 47.03 45.85 -1.31
N GLU A 39 46.35 46.09 -0.18
CA GLU A 39 46.20 47.34 0.61
C GLU A 39 45.25 48.31 -0.13
N SER A 40 44.14 48.80 0.46
CA SER A 40 43.98 49.43 1.79
C SER A 40 42.62 49.11 2.47
N GLU A 41 42.54 48.99 3.81
CA GLU A 41 42.01 49.97 4.79
C GLU A 41 40.51 50.35 4.67
N SER A 42 39.73 50.57 5.75
CA SER A 42 39.95 50.38 7.20
C SER A 42 38.59 50.47 7.96
N THR A 43 38.38 49.52 8.89
CA THR A 43 37.84 49.67 10.28
C THR A 43 36.91 50.86 10.62
N ARG A 44 35.73 50.70 11.26
CA ARG A 44 35.46 50.15 12.63
C ARG A 44 33.96 49.80 12.81
N GLU A 45 33.63 48.63 13.36
CA GLU A 45 33.27 48.35 14.78
C GLU A 45 32.04 49.10 15.36
N GLY A 46 31.02 48.34 15.80
CA GLY A 46 29.79 48.87 16.43
C GLY A 46 28.87 47.78 17.00
N LYS A 47 29.17 47.34 18.23
CA LYS A 47 28.55 46.23 19.00
C LYS A 47 27.00 46.27 19.24
N VAL A 48 26.44 45.05 19.35
CA VAL A 48 25.41 44.57 20.32
C VAL A 48 23.89 44.55 19.95
N LYS A 49 23.28 43.40 20.30
CA LYS A 49 21.88 42.90 20.31
C LYS A 49 21.01 43.55 21.44
N PRO A 50 19.72 43.19 21.69
CA PRO A 50 18.71 42.40 20.93
C PRO A 50 17.25 43.00 20.98
N ASP A 51 16.27 42.18 20.57
CA ASP A 51 14.91 42.00 21.14
C ASP A 51 13.62 42.69 20.59
N THR A 52 12.84 41.90 19.82
CA THR A 52 11.58 41.21 20.21
C THR A 52 10.24 41.98 20.46
N SER A 53 9.16 41.39 19.91
CA SER A 53 7.70 41.52 20.22
C SER A 53 6.88 42.67 19.59
N SER A 54 5.55 42.63 19.44
CA SER A 54 4.50 41.59 19.22
C SER A 54 3.10 42.26 19.11
N GLN A 55 2.05 41.53 18.66
CA GLN A 55 0.59 41.78 18.87
C GLN A 55 -0.10 42.95 18.11
N LYS A 56 -1.46 42.99 17.87
CA LYS A 56 -2.54 41.98 17.60
C LYS A 56 -3.90 42.71 17.32
N ARG A 57 -4.85 42.08 16.59
CA ARG A 57 -6.34 42.29 16.53
C ARG A 57 -6.98 43.47 15.73
N ASP A 58 -7.67 43.16 14.62
CA ASP A 58 -9.15 43.00 14.40
C ASP A 58 -10.19 43.62 15.38
N PRO A 59 -11.51 43.68 15.04
CA PRO A 59 -12.21 43.89 13.74
C PRO A 59 -13.44 44.86 13.88
N SER A 60 -14.33 44.97 12.86
CA SER A 60 -15.72 45.50 13.03
C SER A 60 -16.74 44.93 12.02
N GLU A 61 -17.91 44.53 12.54
CA GLU A 61 -19.18 44.25 11.83
C GLU A 61 -19.94 45.59 11.53
N SER A 62 -21.18 45.72 11.01
CA SER A 62 -22.29 44.83 10.56
C SER A 62 -23.33 45.71 9.81
N GLN A 63 -24.21 45.17 8.96
CA GLN A 63 -25.62 45.65 8.80
C GLN A 63 -26.52 44.73 7.92
N VAL A 64 -27.84 44.85 8.10
CA VAL A 64 -28.88 43.85 7.75
C VAL A 64 -30.13 44.52 7.14
N GLN A 65 -30.79 43.85 6.17
CA GLN A 65 -32.27 43.74 5.94
C GLN A 65 -32.52 43.03 4.58
N GLU A 66 -33.20 41.88 4.44
CA GLU A 66 -34.54 41.39 4.82
C GLU A 66 -35.64 41.65 3.76
N SER A 67 -36.23 40.58 3.17
CA SER A 67 -37.69 40.30 3.12
C SER A 67 -38.18 39.40 1.95
N VAL A 68 -38.70 38.20 2.31
CA VAL A 68 -39.94 37.49 1.85
C VAL A 68 -40.16 37.16 0.34
N THR A 69 -40.78 36.06 -0.14
CA THR A 69 -41.08 34.62 0.16
C THR A 69 -42.02 34.12 -0.98
N THR A 70 -42.07 32.80 -1.24
CA THR A 70 -42.97 32.05 -2.19
C THR A 70 -42.52 32.08 -3.67
N THR A 71 -42.89 31.15 -4.58
CA THR A 71 -43.76 29.94 -4.51
C THR A 71 -43.20 28.80 -5.40
N LYS A 72 -43.67 27.54 -5.26
CA LYS A 72 -43.45 26.41 -6.19
C LYS A 72 -44.71 26.16 -7.06
N PRO A 73 -44.58 25.75 -8.33
CA PRO A 73 -45.27 24.52 -8.76
C PRO A 73 -44.43 23.67 -9.77
N ASP A 74 -45.11 22.78 -10.49
CA ASP A 74 -44.62 21.46 -10.96
C ASP A 74 -44.18 21.37 -12.45
N SER A 75 -43.41 20.31 -12.74
CA SER A 75 -43.32 19.53 -13.99
C SER A 75 -43.23 20.21 -15.38
N GLN A 76 -42.11 19.99 -16.11
CA GLN A 76 -42.15 19.16 -17.34
C GLN A 76 -40.76 18.76 -17.89
N ASP A 77 -40.80 17.68 -18.66
CA ASP A 77 -39.71 16.96 -19.33
C ASP A 77 -38.98 17.80 -20.40
N VAL A 78 -37.64 17.76 -20.41
CA VAL A 78 -36.80 18.21 -21.52
C VAL A 78 -35.64 17.24 -21.69
N SER A 79 -35.78 16.33 -22.65
CA SER A 79 -34.69 15.49 -23.15
C SER A 79 -33.47 16.35 -23.49
N SER A 80 -32.34 16.11 -22.84
CA SER A 80 -31.05 16.65 -23.25
C SER A 80 -30.11 15.48 -23.49
N GLU A 81 -29.75 15.27 -24.77
CA GLU A 81 -28.71 14.33 -25.16
C GLU A 81 -27.38 14.77 -24.53
N SER A 82 -26.97 14.14 -23.43
CA SER A 82 -25.62 14.34 -22.91
C SER A 82 -24.66 13.53 -23.76
N THR A 83 -23.95 14.22 -24.64
CA THR A 83 -22.81 13.70 -25.41
C THR A 83 -21.86 12.98 -24.46
N ALA A 84 -21.59 11.71 -24.73
CA ALA A 84 -20.76 10.88 -23.88
C ALA A 84 -19.29 11.32 -23.93
N ASN A 85 -18.87 12.12 -22.96
CA ASN A 85 -17.46 12.19 -22.57
C ASN A 85 -17.19 11.00 -21.64
N SER A 86 -16.87 9.85 -22.24
CA SER A 86 -16.50 8.64 -21.50
C SER A 86 -15.04 8.71 -21.06
N ASP A 87 -14.79 9.47 -20.00
CA ASP A 87 -13.67 9.20 -19.09
C ASP A 87 -14.27 8.87 -17.72
N GLY A 88 -14.97 7.74 -17.69
CA GLY A 88 -15.74 7.31 -16.55
C GLY A 88 -14.85 6.64 -15.52
N GLN A 89 -14.67 7.28 -14.36
CA GLN A 89 -14.24 6.59 -13.16
C GLN A 89 -15.13 5.34 -12.98
N LYS A 90 -14.52 4.15 -12.96
CA LYS A 90 -15.27 2.91 -12.77
C LYS A 90 -15.69 2.85 -11.31
N GLU A 91 -16.95 3.20 -11.04
CA GLU A 91 -17.54 3.11 -9.71
C GLU A 91 -17.38 1.68 -9.16
N VAL A 92 -16.67 1.56 -8.04
CA VAL A 92 -16.52 0.28 -7.33
C VAL A 92 -17.86 -0.06 -6.71
N THR A 93 -18.38 -1.23 -7.09
CA THR A 93 -19.65 -1.74 -6.55
C THR A 93 -19.40 -2.80 -5.48
N PHE A 94 -20.43 -3.07 -4.69
CA PHE A 94 -20.37 -4.03 -3.58
C PHE A 94 -21.50 -5.04 -3.69
N ALA A 95 -21.21 -6.31 -3.41
CA ALA A 95 -22.24 -7.25 -3.00
C ALA A 95 -22.85 -6.79 -1.67
N ARG A 96 -24.08 -7.20 -1.39
CA ARG A 96 -24.77 -6.75 -0.17
C ARG A 96 -24.16 -7.33 1.11
N LEU A 97 -23.30 -6.55 1.76
CA LEU A 97 -22.75 -6.81 3.09
C LEU A 97 -23.86 -7.11 4.12
N GLN A 98 -23.61 -8.06 5.03
CA GLN A 98 -24.49 -8.42 6.15
C GLN A 98 -23.83 -8.01 7.49
N PRO A 99 -24.29 -6.96 8.17
CA PRO A 99 -23.74 -6.59 9.47
C PRO A 99 -23.95 -7.69 10.53
N GLY A 100 -22.98 -7.87 11.42
CA GLY A 100 -23.02 -8.92 12.45
C GLY A 100 -21.66 -9.23 13.07
N ILE A 101 -21.68 -10.09 14.09
CA ILE A 101 -20.48 -10.57 14.79
C ILE A 101 -19.75 -11.57 13.87
N ILE A 102 -18.46 -11.32 13.60
CA ILE A 102 -17.60 -12.22 12.82
C ILE A 102 -16.58 -12.97 13.67
N TYR A 103 -16.27 -12.47 14.87
CA TYR A 103 -15.44 -13.15 15.86
C TYR A 103 -15.85 -12.78 17.28
N GLU A 104 -15.80 -13.74 18.21
CA GLU A 104 -16.05 -13.50 19.63
C GLU A 104 -15.37 -14.56 20.51
N ASP A 105 -14.57 -14.12 21.47
CA ASP A 105 -13.98 -14.97 22.52
C ASP A 105 -13.99 -14.27 23.91
N GLU A 106 -13.10 -14.72 24.81
CA GLU A 106 -12.94 -14.18 26.16
C GLU A 106 -12.22 -12.82 26.22
N MET A 107 -11.36 -12.48 25.25
CA MET A 107 -10.57 -11.24 25.23
C MET A 107 -11.14 -10.18 24.29
N VAL A 108 -11.72 -10.58 23.15
CA VAL A 108 -12.21 -9.66 22.13
C VAL A 108 -13.54 -10.10 21.51
N LYS A 109 -14.19 -9.14 20.85
CA LYS A 109 -15.27 -9.39 19.91
C LYS A 109 -15.19 -8.40 18.76
N ILE A 110 -15.38 -8.92 17.56
CA ILE A 110 -15.29 -8.17 16.31
C ILE A 110 -16.62 -8.31 15.59
N SER A 111 -17.23 -7.17 15.27
CA SER A 111 -18.46 -7.07 14.48
C SER A 111 -18.20 -6.23 13.23
N VAL A 112 -18.87 -6.57 12.13
CA VAL A 112 -18.99 -5.75 10.94
C VAL A 112 -20.28 -4.93 11.07
N ASP A 113 -20.17 -3.62 10.92
CA ASP A 113 -21.29 -2.70 11.12
C ASP A 113 -21.93 -2.25 9.80
N GLY A 114 -21.15 -2.15 8.73
CA GLY A 114 -21.64 -1.68 7.43
C GLY A 114 -20.55 -1.39 6.40
N VAL A 115 -20.96 -0.75 5.30
CA VAL A 115 -20.08 -0.12 4.31
C VAL A 115 -20.41 1.36 4.24
N GLU A 116 -19.38 2.21 4.23
CA GLU A 116 -19.49 3.61 3.83
C GLU A 116 -19.00 3.74 2.38
N THR A 117 -19.91 3.97 1.44
CA THR A 117 -19.58 4.18 0.02
C THR A 117 -19.50 5.66 -0.28
N VAL A 118 -18.34 6.14 -0.74
CA VAL A 118 -18.18 7.54 -1.17
C VAL A 118 -18.54 7.66 -2.65
N GLN A 119 -19.48 8.55 -2.98
CA GLN A 119 -19.76 8.92 -4.37
C GLN A 119 -18.81 10.05 -4.81
N GLY A 120 -17.91 9.76 -5.75
CA GLY A 120 -16.94 10.72 -6.27
C GLY A 120 -15.56 10.56 -5.62
N TYR A 121 -15.04 11.66 -5.03
CA TYR A 121 -13.67 11.68 -4.50
C TYR A 121 -13.62 11.13 -3.06
N GLY A 122 -13.05 9.94 -2.90
CA GLY A 122 -12.76 9.31 -1.61
C GLY A 122 -12.90 7.79 -1.69
N ASP A 123 -12.26 7.08 -0.77
CA ASP A 123 -12.26 5.62 -0.76
C ASP A 123 -13.45 5.07 0.04
N SER A 124 -14.03 3.96 -0.43
CA SER A 124 -15.09 3.27 0.29
C SER A 124 -14.52 2.51 1.48
N LYS A 125 -15.29 2.37 2.57
CA LYS A 125 -14.82 1.78 3.83
C LYS A 125 -15.72 0.64 4.28
N ILE A 126 -15.13 -0.44 4.81
CA ILE A 126 -15.88 -1.40 5.63
C ILE A 126 -15.72 -1.00 7.08
N LEU A 127 -16.85 -0.84 7.79
CA LEU A 127 -16.89 -0.38 9.16
C LEU A 127 -17.00 -1.57 10.13
N PHE A 128 -16.26 -1.50 11.23
CA PHE A 128 -16.21 -2.53 12.26
C PHE A 128 -16.38 -1.92 13.66
N SER A 129 -16.92 -2.72 14.57
CA SER A 129 -16.88 -2.48 16.01
C SER A 129 -16.00 -3.52 16.69
N TYR A 130 -14.94 -3.07 17.34
CA TYR A 130 -13.97 -3.88 18.06
C TYR A 130 -14.16 -3.66 19.57
N GLU A 131 -14.58 -4.71 20.29
CA GLU A 131 -14.82 -4.69 21.74
C GLU A 131 -13.67 -5.42 22.47
N ASN A 132 -13.00 -4.72 23.38
CA ASN A 132 -11.98 -5.28 24.27
C ASN A 132 -12.63 -5.75 25.58
N LYS A 133 -12.61 -7.06 25.81
CA LYS A 133 -13.13 -7.74 27.01
C LYS A 133 -12.04 -8.08 28.02
N SER A 134 -10.80 -7.67 27.77
CA SER A 134 -9.67 -7.86 28.68
C SER A 134 -9.41 -6.61 29.53
N ASP A 135 -8.47 -6.75 30.48
CA ASP A 135 -7.90 -5.62 31.22
C ASP A 135 -6.55 -5.13 30.63
N LEU A 136 -6.20 -5.60 29.42
CA LEU A 136 -4.99 -5.21 28.69
C LEU A 136 -5.32 -4.15 27.63
N THR A 137 -4.34 -3.30 27.30
CA THR A 137 -4.38 -2.50 26.08
C THR A 137 -4.04 -3.41 24.90
N LEU A 138 -5.00 -3.61 23.98
CA LEU A 138 -4.86 -4.54 22.86
C LEU A 138 -4.57 -3.78 21.56
N ASN A 139 -3.97 -4.47 20.60
CA ASN A 139 -3.84 -4.02 19.21
C ASN A 139 -4.03 -5.24 18.29
N PHE A 140 -4.41 -5.00 17.03
CA PHE A 140 -4.39 -6.01 15.97
C PHE A 140 -3.27 -5.65 14.99
N SER A 141 -2.45 -6.62 14.58
CA SER A 141 -1.73 -6.53 13.32
C SER A 141 -2.64 -7.06 12.21
N ASP A 142 -2.85 -6.27 11.17
CA ASP A 142 -3.41 -6.70 9.90
C ASP A 142 -2.33 -7.46 9.12
N ASP A 143 -2.36 -8.78 9.23
CA ASP A 143 -1.35 -9.66 8.61
C ASP A 143 -1.68 -9.83 7.11
N TYR A 144 -2.96 -10.01 6.76
CA TYR A 144 -3.45 -9.96 5.37
C TYR A 144 -4.86 -9.38 5.26
N VAL A 145 -5.08 -8.53 4.25
CA VAL A 145 -6.43 -8.19 3.76
C VAL A 145 -6.61 -8.80 2.37
N ILE A 146 -7.60 -9.68 2.23
CA ILE A 146 -7.86 -10.47 1.02
C ILE A 146 -9.21 -10.06 0.44
N VAL A 147 -9.24 -9.43 -0.74
CA VAL A 147 -10.46 -9.00 -1.42
C VAL A 147 -10.65 -9.82 -2.70
N ASN A 148 -11.79 -10.49 -2.85
CA ASN A 148 -12.04 -11.44 -3.96
C ASN A 148 -10.92 -12.49 -4.16
N GLY A 149 -10.24 -12.90 -3.09
CA GLY A 149 -9.11 -13.83 -3.12
C GLY A 149 -7.75 -13.21 -3.49
N ILE A 150 -7.66 -11.88 -3.64
CA ILE A 150 -6.41 -11.15 -3.89
C ILE A 150 -5.97 -10.45 -2.60
N VAL A 151 -4.70 -10.64 -2.20
CA VAL A 151 -4.04 -9.91 -1.13
C VAL A 151 -3.80 -8.47 -1.58
N LEU A 152 -4.29 -7.49 -0.82
CA LEU A 152 -4.14 -6.06 -1.09
C LEU A 152 -3.45 -5.34 0.08
N ASN A 153 -2.70 -4.28 -0.23
CA ASN A 153 -2.06 -3.44 0.77
C ASN A 153 -3.05 -2.37 1.27
N LEU A 154 -3.99 -2.79 2.10
CA LEU A 154 -5.05 -1.97 2.67
C LEU A 154 -4.84 -1.85 4.19
N ASN A 155 -5.19 -0.69 4.76
CA ASN A 155 -4.96 -0.41 6.18
C ASN A 155 -6.26 -0.51 6.96
N ILE A 156 -6.20 -1.12 8.15
CA ILE A 156 -7.27 -1.05 9.15
C ILE A 156 -6.98 0.05 10.17
N PHE A 157 -7.79 1.10 10.18
CA PHE A 157 -7.74 2.16 11.17
C PHE A 157 -8.53 1.79 12.43
N GLY A 158 -8.06 2.21 13.62
CA GLY A 158 -8.76 1.97 14.89
C GLY A 158 -8.43 0.64 15.58
N SER A 159 -7.30 0.01 15.23
CA SER A 159 -6.88 -1.31 15.74
C SER A 159 -6.51 -1.35 17.24
N ILE A 160 -6.06 -0.24 17.83
CA ILE A 160 -5.70 -0.15 19.26
C ILE A 160 -6.97 0.00 20.11
N LEU A 161 -7.12 -0.86 21.12
CA LEU A 161 -8.24 -0.88 22.06
C LEU A 161 -7.79 -0.68 23.51
N ASP A 162 -8.28 0.37 24.16
CA ASP A 162 -8.13 0.54 25.61
C ASP A 162 -8.87 -0.58 26.38
N PRO A 163 -8.41 -0.96 27.59
CA PRO A 163 -9.06 -1.96 28.43
C PRO A 163 -10.56 -1.70 28.60
N ARG A 164 -11.40 -2.74 28.43
CA ARG A 164 -12.86 -2.68 28.65
C ARG A 164 -13.62 -1.68 27.76
N THR A 165 -13.08 -1.27 26.61
CA THR A 165 -13.73 -0.33 25.69
C THR A 165 -14.27 -0.99 24.41
N THR A 166 -15.05 -0.22 23.63
CA THR A 166 -15.42 -0.56 22.25
C THR A 166 -15.03 0.60 21.35
N ASN A 167 -14.19 0.33 20.35
CA ASN A 167 -13.78 1.30 19.34
C ASN A 167 -14.42 0.98 17.99
N GLN A 168 -14.64 2.02 17.20
CA GLN A 168 -14.95 1.88 15.78
C GLN A 168 -13.64 1.79 14.99
N ALA A 169 -13.59 0.86 14.06
CA ALA A 169 -12.49 0.64 13.15
C ALA A 169 -12.98 0.69 11.69
N SER A 170 -12.10 1.03 10.74
CA SER A 170 -12.42 1.03 9.31
C SER A 170 -11.32 0.40 8.49
N LEU A 171 -11.70 -0.50 7.58
CA LEU A 171 -10.85 -0.93 6.47
C LEU A 171 -11.11 0.01 5.30
N ASP A 172 -10.10 0.79 4.91
CA ASP A 172 -10.18 1.72 3.78
C ASP A 172 -9.85 0.96 2.49
N LEU A 173 -10.84 0.80 1.60
CA LEU A 173 -10.71 0.09 0.33
C LEU A 173 -10.23 1.06 -0.74
N THR A 174 -8.92 1.30 -0.79
CA THR A 174 -8.35 2.35 -1.63
C THR A 174 -8.57 2.08 -3.11
N THR A 175 -8.94 3.14 -3.85
CA THR A 175 -9.21 3.09 -5.28
C THR A 175 -7.98 2.56 -6.04
N TYR A 176 -6.78 2.97 -5.62
CA TYR A 176 -5.50 2.51 -6.18
C TYR A 176 -5.32 0.98 -6.08
N GLU A 177 -5.50 0.40 -4.90
CA GLU A 177 -5.31 -1.05 -4.70
C GLU A 177 -6.38 -1.85 -5.46
N LEU A 178 -7.63 -1.37 -5.49
CA LEU A 178 -8.72 -2.01 -6.23
C LEU A 178 -8.50 -1.95 -7.75
N GLU A 179 -8.07 -0.81 -8.29
CA GLU A 179 -7.73 -0.67 -9.71
C GLU A 179 -6.52 -1.52 -10.12
N LYS A 180 -5.47 -1.54 -9.28
CA LYS A 180 -4.29 -2.42 -9.42
C LYS A 180 -4.69 -3.90 -9.47
N ALA A 181 -5.67 -4.29 -8.65
CA ALA A 181 -6.25 -5.64 -8.61
C ALA A 181 -7.36 -5.90 -9.65
N GLN A 182 -7.72 -4.91 -10.47
CA GLN A 182 -8.84 -4.96 -11.41
C GLN A 182 -10.21 -5.29 -10.78
N ILE A 183 -10.40 -4.93 -9.50
CA ILE A 183 -11.63 -5.17 -8.75
C ILE A 183 -12.58 -3.98 -8.94
N THR A 184 -13.63 -4.17 -9.75
CA THR A 184 -14.75 -3.22 -9.88
C THR A 184 -15.99 -3.64 -9.07
N HIS A 185 -15.95 -4.82 -8.45
CA HIS A 185 -17.04 -5.36 -7.65
C HIS A 185 -16.47 -6.17 -6.47
N VAL A 186 -16.68 -5.70 -5.25
CA VAL A 186 -16.25 -6.39 -4.02
C VAL A 186 -17.32 -7.39 -3.58
N SER A 187 -16.97 -8.67 -3.58
CA SER A 187 -17.89 -9.79 -3.29
C SER A 187 -17.45 -10.70 -2.14
N SER A 188 -16.15 -10.74 -1.84
CA SER A 188 -15.62 -11.29 -0.60
C SER A 188 -14.53 -10.38 -0.04
N VAL A 189 -14.47 -10.31 1.29
CA VAL A 189 -13.34 -9.76 2.04
C VAL A 189 -13.04 -10.73 3.18
N GLU A 190 -11.79 -11.18 3.24
CA GLU A 190 -11.25 -11.98 4.32
C GLU A 190 -10.07 -11.23 4.96
N ILE A 191 -9.87 -11.40 6.27
CA ILE A 191 -8.81 -10.73 7.01
C ILE A 191 -8.10 -11.75 7.90
N GLU A 192 -6.78 -11.81 7.79
CA GLU A 192 -5.92 -12.51 8.75
C GLU A 192 -5.26 -11.46 9.65
N MET A 193 -5.26 -11.71 10.96
CA MET A 193 -4.76 -10.77 11.95
C MET A 193 -4.28 -11.48 13.21
N THR A 194 -3.30 -10.87 13.87
CA THR A 194 -2.79 -11.33 15.16
C THR A 194 -3.16 -10.34 16.26
N LEU A 195 -3.68 -10.85 17.38
CA LEU A 195 -3.94 -10.04 18.56
C LEU A 195 -2.63 -9.85 19.32
N VAL A 196 -2.27 -8.59 19.58
CA VAL A 196 -1.00 -8.18 20.18
C VAL A 196 -1.27 -7.40 21.46
N ASN A 197 -0.43 -7.59 22.48
CA ASN A 197 -0.40 -6.70 23.63
C ASN A 197 0.28 -5.37 23.23
N ASN A 198 -0.47 -4.27 23.22
CA ASN A 198 0.00 -2.98 22.70
C ASN A 198 1.13 -2.34 23.53
N GLU A 199 1.29 -2.76 24.79
CA GLU A 199 2.32 -2.22 25.69
C GLU A 199 3.65 -2.98 25.57
N THR A 200 3.61 -4.28 25.31
CA THR A 200 4.79 -5.15 25.24
C THR A 200 5.21 -5.54 23.82
N TRP A 201 4.31 -5.40 22.84
CA TRP A 201 4.47 -5.90 21.47
C TRP A 201 4.67 -7.42 21.40
N GLU A 202 4.11 -8.15 22.37
CA GLU A 202 4.05 -9.61 22.36
C GLU A 202 2.75 -10.09 21.71
N ASP A 203 2.87 -11.00 20.75
CA ASP A 203 1.74 -11.72 20.14
C ASP A 203 1.02 -12.53 21.24
N LEU A 204 -0.28 -12.28 21.40
CA LEU A 204 -1.13 -13.07 22.29
C LEU A 204 -1.58 -14.35 21.57
N TYR A 205 -2.17 -14.20 20.38
CA TYR A 205 -2.53 -15.29 19.47
C TYR A 205 -2.96 -14.75 18.10
N ALA A 206 -2.73 -15.54 17.05
CA ALA A 206 -3.35 -15.33 15.74
C ALA A 206 -4.84 -15.67 15.79
N LEU A 207 -5.68 -14.82 15.19
CA LEU A 207 -7.10 -15.13 14.99
C LEU A 207 -7.27 -16.15 13.86
N PRO A 208 -8.39 -16.89 13.79
CA PRO A 208 -8.78 -17.56 12.55
C PRO A 208 -8.98 -16.51 11.44
N ARG A 209 -8.77 -16.88 10.17
CA ARG A 209 -9.13 -16.02 9.03
C ARG A 209 -10.60 -15.60 9.16
N LEU A 210 -10.82 -14.30 9.29
CA LEU A 210 -12.14 -13.71 9.47
C LEU A 210 -12.76 -13.43 8.11
N THR A 211 -14.00 -13.85 7.89
CA THR A 211 -14.73 -13.54 6.65
C THR A 211 -15.76 -12.45 6.92
N VAL A 212 -15.71 -11.35 6.16
CA VAL A 212 -16.79 -10.36 6.11
C VAL A 212 -17.95 -10.98 5.32
N PRO A 213 -19.14 -11.17 5.92
CA PRO A 213 -20.22 -11.88 5.26
C PRO A 213 -20.92 -10.96 4.26
N PHE A 214 -20.83 -11.32 2.98
CA PHE A 214 -21.66 -10.77 1.91
C PHE A 214 -22.79 -11.75 1.60
N LYS A 215 -23.97 -11.23 1.31
CA LYS A 215 -25.02 -12.03 0.69
C LYS A 215 -24.73 -12.09 -0.81
N GLU A 216 -24.83 -13.29 -1.41
CA GLU A 216 -24.77 -13.43 -2.87
C GLU A 216 -25.71 -12.44 -3.55
N ASP A 217 -25.13 -11.48 -4.27
CA ASP A 217 -25.83 -10.76 -5.30
C ASP A 217 -25.70 -11.55 -6.60
N ALA A 218 -26.79 -11.61 -7.38
CA ALA A 218 -26.78 -12.21 -8.72
C ALA A 218 -26.01 -11.36 -9.74
N GLY A 219 -25.34 -10.29 -9.29
CA GLY A 219 -24.38 -9.52 -10.08
C GLY A 219 -23.18 -10.41 -10.39
N SER A 220 -23.03 -10.77 -11.67
CA SER A 220 -21.88 -11.54 -12.11
C SER A 220 -20.61 -10.76 -11.77
N ILE A 221 -19.72 -11.36 -10.97
CA ILE A 221 -18.32 -10.93 -10.89
C ILE A 221 -17.84 -10.87 -12.35
N LEU A 222 -17.57 -9.67 -12.85
CA LEU A 222 -16.99 -9.54 -14.18
C LEU A 222 -15.66 -10.27 -14.14
N PRO A 223 -15.42 -11.25 -15.01
CA PRO A 223 -14.17 -11.98 -15.00
C PRO A 223 -13.04 -10.97 -15.16
N GLN A 224 -12.03 -11.06 -14.29
CA GLN A 224 -10.80 -10.30 -14.44
C GLN A 224 -10.28 -10.49 -15.86
N LYS A 225 -9.76 -9.42 -16.46
CA LYS A 225 -9.21 -9.51 -17.79
C LYS A 225 -7.85 -10.20 -17.68
N GLU A 226 -7.86 -11.54 -17.69
CA GLU A 226 -6.64 -12.33 -17.82
C GLU A 226 -5.97 -11.96 -19.15
N GLU A 227 -4.91 -11.14 -19.10
CA GLU A 227 -4.26 -10.66 -20.33
C GLU A 227 -3.32 -11.71 -20.88
N ARG A 228 -2.49 -12.35 -20.04
CA ARG A 228 -1.61 -13.46 -20.45
C ARG A 228 -1.08 -14.28 -19.28
N VAL A 229 -1.24 -15.61 -19.35
CA VAL A 229 -0.49 -16.52 -18.45
C VAL A 229 0.98 -16.55 -18.87
N LEU A 230 1.88 -16.29 -17.93
CA LEU A 230 3.33 -16.35 -18.12
C LEU A 230 3.89 -17.70 -17.68
N ALA A 231 3.44 -18.20 -16.52
CA ALA A 231 3.79 -19.51 -15.99
C ALA A 231 2.58 -20.17 -15.32
N ASP A 232 2.47 -21.49 -15.41
CA ASP A 232 1.47 -22.28 -14.66
C ASP A 232 2.06 -23.66 -14.36
N ASN A 233 2.10 -24.02 -13.08
CA ASN A 233 2.58 -25.30 -12.58
C ASN A 233 1.79 -25.73 -11.33
N GLU A 234 2.12 -26.87 -10.74
CA GLU A 234 1.40 -27.39 -9.56
C GLU A 234 1.45 -26.48 -8.32
N ALA A 235 2.47 -25.62 -8.20
CA ALA A 235 2.66 -24.75 -7.04
C ALA A 235 2.11 -23.32 -7.26
N VAL A 236 2.26 -22.74 -8.44
CA VAL A 236 1.78 -21.39 -8.75
C VAL A 236 1.30 -21.20 -10.18
N ARG A 237 0.51 -20.14 -10.39
CA ARG A 237 0.20 -19.57 -11.71
C ARG A 237 0.55 -18.08 -11.71
N ILE A 238 1.38 -17.64 -12.66
CA ILE A 238 1.77 -16.24 -12.85
C ILE A 238 1.07 -15.72 -14.10
N THR A 239 0.30 -14.64 -13.95
CA THR A 239 -0.49 -14.03 -15.03
C THR A 239 -0.16 -12.54 -15.11
N LEU A 240 0.30 -12.09 -16.28
CA LEU A 240 0.38 -10.67 -16.61
C LEU A 240 -1.05 -10.14 -16.78
N ILE A 241 -1.35 -9.04 -16.08
CA ILE A 241 -2.69 -8.46 -16.06
C ILE A 241 -2.74 -7.01 -16.52
N LYS A 242 -1.62 -6.29 -16.49
CA LYS A 242 -1.52 -4.91 -16.97
C LYS A 242 -0.11 -4.63 -17.46
N THR A 243 -0.01 -3.98 -18.62
CA THR A 243 1.21 -3.31 -19.05
C THR A 243 0.86 -1.94 -19.62
N VAL A 244 1.47 -0.90 -19.07
CA VAL A 244 1.31 0.49 -19.51
C VAL A 244 2.68 1.11 -19.72
N GLN A 245 2.81 1.90 -20.79
CA GLN A 245 3.86 2.89 -20.92
C GLN A 245 3.23 4.25 -21.21
N ASP A 246 3.67 5.27 -20.48
CA ASP A 246 3.21 6.66 -20.59
C ASP A 246 4.41 7.63 -20.47
N GLU A 247 4.16 8.88 -20.08
CA GLU A 247 5.21 9.89 -19.88
C GLU A 247 5.97 9.75 -18.55
N ASP A 248 5.33 9.15 -17.54
CA ASP A 248 5.90 8.93 -16.21
C ASP A 248 6.78 7.68 -16.17
N GLY A 249 6.46 6.64 -16.95
CA GLY A 249 7.33 5.46 -17.06
C GLY A 249 6.72 4.23 -17.74
N ILE A 250 7.14 3.06 -17.26
CA ILE A 250 6.57 1.75 -17.58
C ILE A 250 6.04 1.14 -16.28
N LEU A 251 4.84 0.56 -16.35
CA LEU A 251 4.18 -0.16 -15.26
C LEU A 251 3.71 -1.53 -15.74
N CYS A 252 4.18 -2.59 -15.08
CA CYS A 252 3.72 -3.97 -15.29
C CYS A 252 3.13 -4.53 -13.99
N HIS A 253 1.92 -5.08 -14.07
CA HIS A 253 1.27 -5.81 -12.98
C HIS A 253 1.12 -7.29 -13.32
N MET A 254 1.48 -8.16 -12.38
CA MET A 254 1.30 -9.60 -12.48
C MET A 254 0.59 -10.14 -11.24
N PHE A 255 -0.40 -11.00 -11.43
CA PHE A 255 -0.86 -11.88 -10.35
C PHE A 255 0.08 -13.06 -10.20
N VAL A 256 0.37 -13.41 -8.94
CA VAL A 256 0.95 -14.70 -8.56
C VAL A 256 -0.08 -15.44 -7.72
N GLU A 257 -0.65 -16.51 -8.25
CA GLU A 257 -1.64 -17.36 -7.57
C GLU A 257 -0.92 -18.50 -6.84
N ASN A 258 -1.10 -18.59 -5.52
CA ASN A 258 -0.55 -19.68 -4.72
C ASN A 258 -1.49 -20.91 -4.75
N LYS A 259 -1.10 -21.92 -5.53
CA LYS A 259 -1.80 -23.20 -5.70
C LYS A 259 -1.24 -24.30 -4.76
N GLY A 260 -0.21 -23.96 -3.97
CA GLY A 260 0.50 -24.87 -3.08
C GLY A 260 -0.24 -25.18 -1.77
N SER A 261 0.50 -25.67 -0.78
CA SER A 261 -0.03 -26.08 0.54
C SER A 261 0.51 -25.27 1.71
N GLU A 262 1.33 -24.25 1.44
CA GLU A 262 1.91 -23.33 2.41
C GLU A 262 1.94 -21.91 1.82
N GLU A 263 2.08 -20.91 2.68
CA GLU A 263 2.31 -19.53 2.27
C GLU A 263 3.62 -19.41 1.47
N ILE A 264 3.63 -18.53 0.48
CA ILE A 264 4.82 -18.23 -0.32
C ILE A 264 5.13 -16.74 -0.27
N ASN A 265 6.41 -16.39 -0.16
CA ASN A 265 6.94 -15.10 -0.58
C ASN A 265 7.30 -15.24 -2.07
N ALA A 266 6.71 -14.41 -2.92
CA ALA A 266 7.07 -14.29 -4.32
C ALA A 266 7.80 -12.97 -4.53
N SER A 267 8.92 -12.96 -5.24
CA SER A 267 9.69 -11.74 -5.54
C SER A 267 10.20 -11.72 -6.98
N VAL A 268 10.38 -10.53 -7.55
CA VAL A 268 11.09 -10.35 -8.81
C VAL A 268 12.58 -10.24 -8.53
N SER A 269 13.39 -11.15 -9.07
CA SER A 269 14.84 -11.14 -8.89
C SER A 269 15.61 -10.60 -10.11
N ASP A 270 15.08 -10.80 -11.31
CA ASP A 270 15.55 -10.10 -12.51
C ASP A 270 14.39 -9.63 -13.40
N PHE A 271 14.64 -8.50 -14.05
CA PHE A 271 13.80 -7.89 -15.07
C PHE A 271 14.69 -7.41 -16.21
N VAL A 272 14.51 -7.99 -17.39
CA VAL A 272 15.23 -7.63 -18.60
C VAL A 272 14.26 -6.91 -19.52
N LEU A 273 14.61 -5.70 -19.96
CA LEU A 273 13.76 -4.86 -20.83
C LEU A 273 14.50 -4.56 -22.13
N ASN A 274 13.93 -4.91 -23.28
CA ASN A 274 14.57 -4.75 -24.60
C ASN A 274 15.98 -5.40 -24.67
N GLY A 275 16.21 -6.49 -23.92
CA GLY A 275 17.53 -7.12 -23.77
C GLY A 275 18.53 -6.41 -22.84
N VAL A 276 18.11 -5.41 -22.08
CA VAL A 276 18.92 -4.74 -21.04
C VAL A 276 18.51 -5.27 -19.66
N GLU A 277 19.45 -5.83 -18.92
CA GLU A 277 19.28 -6.25 -17.52
C GLU A 277 19.08 -5.01 -16.63
N ILE A 278 17.91 -4.91 -15.99
CA ILE A 278 17.54 -3.82 -15.07
C ILE A 278 17.66 -4.28 -13.61
N GLY A 279 17.46 -5.58 -13.34
CA GLY A 279 17.49 -6.20 -12.02
C GLY A 279 16.17 -6.10 -11.26
N GLY A 280 15.92 -7.07 -10.37
CA GLY A 280 14.74 -7.13 -9.51
C GLY A 280 14.88 -6.26 -8.26
N TYR A 281 14.24 -5.08 -8.25
CA TYR A 281 14.28 -4.16 -7.11
C TYR A 281 13.03 -4.24 -6.24
N GLY A 282 13.05 -5.10 -5.22
CA GLY A 282 12.16 -4.99 -4.06
C GLY A 282 10.67 -5.23 -4.33
N PHE A 283 10.31 -5.78 -5.49
CA PHE A 283 8.95 -6.18 -5.82
C PHE A 283 8.70 -7.56 -5.21
N TYR A 284 7.93 -7.62 -4.13
CA TYR A 284 7.54 -8.88 -3.49
C TYR A 284 6.09 -8.86 -3.03
N ALA A 285 5.52 -10.04 -2.84
CA ALA A 285 4.24 -10.25 -2.19
C ALA A 285 4.30 -11.54 -1.34
N ASP A 286 3.82 -11.47 -0.11
CA ASP A 286 3.52 -12.64 0.70
C ASP A 286 2.08 -13.10 0.40
N ILE A 287 1.90 -14.40 0.16
CA ILE A 287 0.71 -14.95 -0.51
C ILE A 287 0.22 -16.20 0.23
N PRO A 288 -0.86 -16.09 1.03
CA PRO A 288 -1.50 -17.24 1.66
C PRO A 288 -2.00 -18.29 0.65
N VAL A 289 -2.19 -19.51 1.13
CA VAL A 289 -2.68 -20.64 0.32
C VAL A 289 -4.03 -20.31 -0.31
N GLY A 290 -4.15 -20.52 -1.63
CA GLY A 290 -5.37 -20.27 -2.40
C GLY A 290 -5.61 -18.81 -2.75
N CYS A 291 -4.72 -17.89 -2.36
CA CYS A 291 -4.82 -16.46 -2.65
C CYS A 291 -3.93 -16.04 -3.84
N LYS A 292 -4.14 -14.82 -4.32
CA LYS A 292 -3.29 -14.15 -5.32
C LYS A 292 -2.57 -12.97 -4.69
N GLY A 293 -1.27 -12.84 -4.91
CA GLY A 293 -0.52 -11.59 -4.67
C GLY A 293 -0.36 -10.79 -5.95
N ILE A 294 0.02 -9.52 -5.84
CA ILE A 294 0.36 -8.65 -6.98
C ILE A 294 1.84 -8.31 -6.93
N LEU A 295 2.56 -8.65 -7.99
CA LEU A 295 3.88 -8.09 -8.27
C LEU A 295 3.72 -6.88 -9.20
N GLU A 296 4.10 -5.71 -8.70
CA GLU A 296 4.13 -4.45 -9.46
C GLU A 296 5.56 -4.11 -9.81
N ILE A 297 5.89 -4.04 -11.10
CA ILE A 297 7.17 -3.52 -11.60
C ILE A 297 6.91 -2.12 -12.14
N TYR A 298 7.54 -1.11 -11.52
CA TYR A 298 7.50 0.27 -11.98
C TYR A 298 8.91 0.77 -12.29
N LEU A 299 9.07 1.39 -13.47
CA LEU A 299 10.31 2.03 -13.91
C LEU A 299 9.99 3.44 -14.42
N SER A 300 10.48 4.45 -13.70
CA SER A 300 10.27 5.84 -14.09
C SER A 300 10.98 6.18 -15.42
N SER A 301 10.44 7.14 -16.15
CA SER A 301 10.99 7.61 -17.43
C SER A 301 12.40 8.20 -17.28
N ILE A 302 12.77 8.67 -16.09
CA ILE A 302 14.15 9.06 -15.73
C ILE A 302 15.07 7.82 -15.70
N GLN A 303 14.71 6.75 -14.97
CA GLN A 303 15.50 5.52 -14.95
C GLN A 303 15.66 4.95 -16.36
N LEU A 304 14.56 4.88 -17.12
CA LEU A 304 14.54 4.34 -18.48
C LEU A 304 15.49 5.12 -19.41
N LYS A 305 15.44 6.46 -19.42
CA LYS A 305 16.25 7.29 -20.34
C LYS A 305 17.69 7.47 -19.88
N ASP A 306 17.89 7.82 -18.61
CA ASP A 306 19.20 8.27 -18.11
C ASP A 306 20.10 7.10 -17.71
N ASN A 307 19.54 5.99 -17.19
CA ASN A 307 20.33 4.83 -16.77
C ASN A 307 20.39 3.74 -17.85
N TYR A 308 19.27 3.47 -18.54
CA TYR A 308 19.16 2.32 -19.46
C TYR A 308 19.07 2.70 -20.95
N HIS A 309 18.89 3.99 -21.27
CA HIS A 309 18.75 4.52 -22.63
C HIS A 309 17.61 3.87 -23.44
N ILE A 310 16.47 3.66 -22.78
CA ILE A 310 15.25 3.05 -23.32
C ILE A 310 14.14 4.11 -23.43
N ASP A 311 13.67 4.38 -24.65
CA ASP A 311 12.53 5.27 -24.91
C ASP A 311 11.19 4.53 -25.03
N THR A 312 11.19 3.23 -25.33
CA THR A 312 9.96 2.47 -25.64
C THR A 312 10.11 1.00 -25.26
N MET A 313 9.10 0.45 -24.58
CA MET A 313 8.98 -0.98 -24.28
C MET A 313 8.68 -1.76 -25.58
N LYS A 314 9.47 -2.79 -25.90
CA LYS A 314 9.28 -3.66 -27.08
C LYS A 314 9.13 -5.12 -26.70
N ASP A 315 9.89 -5.55 -25.70
CA ASP A 315 9.83 -6.86 -25.07
C ASP A 315 10.37 -6.74 -23.64
N PHE A 316 9.95 -7.64 -22.77
CA PHE A 316 10.62 -7.85 -21.49
C PHE A 316 10.65 -9.34 -21.13
N SER A 317 11.58 -9.73 -20.26
CA SER A 317 11.48 -10.98 -19.52
C SER A 317 11.62 -10.72 -18.02
N VAL A 318 11.02 -11.58 -17.23
CA VAL A 318 11.05 -11.50 -15.77
C VAL A 318 11.35 -12.88 -15.20
N THR A 319 12.20 -12.91 -14.18
CA THR A 319 12.44 -14.09 -13.36
C THR A 319 11.83 -13.85 -11.99
N VAL A 320 11.00 -14.80 -11.55
CA VAL A 320 10.29 -14.74 -10.26
C VAL A 320 10.85 -15.82 -9.34
N GLU A 321 11.34 -15.39 -8.20
CA GLU A 321 11.78 -16.23 -7.10
C GLU A 321 10.60 -16.53 -6.17
N LEU A 322 10.51 -17.79 -5.72
CA LEU A 322 9.58 -18.22 -4.69
C LEU A 322 10.34 -18.78 -3.49
N ALA A 323 9.94 -18.38 -2.30
CA ALA A 323 10.40 -18.92 -1.02
C ALA A 323 9.20 -19.26 -0.12
N SER A 324 9.39 -20.17 0.84
CA SER A 324 8.40 -20.48 1.89
C SER A 324 9.10 -20.78 3.21
N ASP A 325 8.36 -20.75 4.32
CA ASP A 325 8.89 -21.06 5.66
C ASP A 325 9.49 -22.49 5.76
N SER A 326 9.02 -23.45 4.94
CA SER A 326 9.60 -24.81 4.88
C SER A 326 10.66 -25.00 3.79
N GLN A 327 10.70 -24.12 2.78
CA GLN A 327 11.67 -24.10 1.69
C GLN A 327 12.30 -22.71 1.59
N SER A 328 13.31 -22.48 2.44
CA SER A 328 14.14 -21.26 2.42
C SER A 328 15.09 -21.19 1.22
N ASP A 329 15.24 -22.28 0.48
CA ASP A 329 16.00 -22.32 -0.77
C ASP A 329 15.11 -21.83 -1.91
N TYR A 330 15.51 -20.73 -2.56
CA TYR A 330 14.74 -20.12 -3.63
C TYR A 330 14.46 -21.08 -4.78
N LYS A 331 13.18 -21.21 -5.14
CA LYS A 331 12.76 -21.92 -6.34
C LYS A 331 12.48 -20.90 -7.44
N PHE A 332 13.42 -20.81 -8.38
CA PHE A 332 13.29 -19.99 -9.58
C PHE A 332 12.16 -20.52 -10.48
N ILE A 333 11.38 -19.60 -11.02
CA ILE A 333 10.60 -19.81 -12.22
C ILE A 333 11.33 -19.05 -13.33
N ASP A 334 11.96 -19.83 -14.21
CA ASP A 334 12.89 -19.38 -15.26
C ASP A 334 12.35 -18.22 -16.11
N ASP A 335 13.26 -17.44 -16.70
CA ASP A 335 13.01 -16.33 -17.64
C ASP A 335 11.70 -16.46 -18.41
N LEU A 336 10.72 -15.62 -18.09
CA LEU A 336 9.41 -15.60 -18.74
C LEU A 336 9.40 -14.55 -19.87
N PRO A 337 9.63 -14.92 -21.16
CA PRO A 337 9.66 -13.95 -22.25
C PRO A 337 8.27 -13.39 -22.57
N VAL A 338 8.07 -12.12 -22.28
CA VAL A 338 6.85 -11.35 -22.55
C VAL A 338 7.03 -10.49 -23.80
N TYR A 339 6.57 -11.05 -24.92
CA TYR A 339 6.31 -10.29 -26.15
C TYR A 339 4.93 -9.60 -26.10
N PRO A 340 4.83 -8.28 -26.36
CA PRO A 340 3.54 -7.59 -26.48
C PRO A 340 2.76 -7.97 -27.74
#